data_AF-A0A7V4BKW2-F1
#
_entry.id   AF-A0A7V4BKW2-F1
#
_cell.length_a   1.000
_cell.length_b   1.000
_cell.length_c   1.000
_cell.angle_alpha   90.00
_cell.angle_beta   90.00
_cell.angle_gamma   90.00
#
_symmetry.space_group_name_H-M   'P 1'
#
loop_
_entity.id
_entity.type
_entity.pdbx_description
1 polymer ?
#
loop_
_entity_poly.entity_id
_entity_poly.type
_entity_poly.pdbx_seq_one_letter_code
_entity_poly.pdbx_strand_id
1 'polypeptide(L)'
;EFIPAKIEIKNPITGRIYTDSLNLQRTKFEYVVTNSDYGEGKESADRVQLEISAFNPKYGKRSVFQEVIKPKKTDDPEEAKKFADEINVKILMGQRPVLTAEIDEADYIKRAKVADPKLASYRGLVMEEVQTWDLYPLLNYVFFDLGSSVLPPRYILFKSPEEAKNFTDTTIAGGTLNKYYHVLNIYGYRLNKFPDAKIEIVGTTDGTTPEEKRVNLSKERAEFVYNYFKNIWKISPDRMKLTFRDKPLVVSNLKDSLGIQENRRVEILCDDWNITKPVFDKDPTTFPQPEEMKFVIKNGIDDAIIAKRRIEIKRGNEKWMTLNNIGLTEPNYTWDWTNEDGKYPKDEVPYTAQLIVTTKSGAECSSDPITIPVKQISTLEKKTSVVGDSTLERYNLILFPFNSAEAGETNNRIMREYVYDRVKPTSVAEVVGHTDVVGLFDHNLKLSERRAETVRQGIIKATGGRYATLNSKGVGEDDPLYTNDLPEGRFYNRTVQVVIRTPVSEYEK
;
A
#
# COMPACT_ATOMS: atom_id res chain seq x y z
N GLU A 1 -33.94 -1.61 22.41
CA GLU A 1 -34.07 -1.04 23.77
C GLU A 1 -35.04 0.12 23.75
N PHE A 2 -35.67 0.44 24.89
CA PHE A 2 -36.51 1.62 25.02
C PHE A 2 -35.62 2.87 25.17
N ILE A 3 -35.92 3.94 24.42
CA ILE A 3 -35.17 5.20 24.45
C ILE A 3 -36.05 6.27 25.10
N PRO A 4 -35.68 6.84 26.26
CA PRO A 4 -36.39 7.97 26.86
C PRO A 4 -36.54 9.12 25.86
N ALA A 5 -37.71 9.73 25.76
CA ALA A 5 -37.95 10.80 24.80
C ALA A 5 -39.01 11.77 25.31
N LYS A 6 -38.86 13.04 24.96
CA LYS A 6 -39.96 14.00 25.04
C LYS A 6 -40.89 13.72 23.86
N ILE A 7 -42.18 13.54 24.11
CA ILE A 7 -43.17 13.33 23.07
C ILE A 7 -43.96 14.60 22.88
N GLU A 8 -44.25 14.95 21.64
CA GLU A 8 -45.10 16.06 21.23
C GLU A 8 -46.14 15.52 20.24
N ILE A 9 -47.42 15.72 20.51
CA ILE A 9 -48.52 15.43 19.58
C ILE A 9 -49.11 16.75 19.14
N LYS A 10 -49.06 17.03 17.84
CA LYS A 10 -49.66 18.21 17.24
C LYS A 10 -50.91 17.82 16.45
N ASN A 11 -52.02 18.43 16.80
CA ASN A 11 -53.26 18.34 16.04
C ASN A 11 -53.32 19.50 15.05
N PRO A 12 -53.21 19.26 13.73
CA PRO A 12 -53.19 20.32 12.74
C PRO A 12 -54.56 20.99 12.54
N ILE A 13 -55.66 20.32 12.88
CA ILE A 13 -57.03 20.86 12.72
C ILE A 13 -57.31 21.89 13.81
N THR A 14 -57.02 21.55 15.07
CA THR A 14 -57.32 22.44 16.21
C THR A 14 -56.16 23.33 16.61
N GLY A 15 -54.95 23.07 16.09
CA GLY A 15 -53.72 23.73 16.50
C GLY A 15 -53.21 23.31 17.90
N ARG A 16 -53.91 22.38 18.58
CA ARG A 16 -53.52 21.92 19.92
C ARG A 16 -52.21 21.15 19.87
N ILE A 17 -51.35 21.40 20.85
CA ILE A 17 -50.09 20.69 21.06
C ILE A 17 -50.14 20.06 22.46
N TYR A 18 -49.94 18.76 22.51
CA TYR A 18 -49.79 17.99 23.74
C TYR A 18 -48.34 17.54 23.89
N THR A 19 -47.77 17.63 25.09
CA THR A 19 -46.40 17.20 25.36
C THR A 19 -46.33 16.27 26.57
N ASP A 20 -45.55 15.21 26.48
CA ASP A 20 -45.25 14.27 27.57
C ASP A 20 -43.77 13.87 27.55
N SER A 21 -43.32 13.07 28.50
CA SER A 21 -41.97 12.54 28.55
C SER A 21 -41.97 11.08 29.01
N LEU A 22 -41.34 10.24 28.20
CA LEU A 22 -41.13 8.84 28.51
C LEU A 22 -39.74 8.62 29.12
N ASN A 23 -39.66 7.72 30.09
CA ASN A 23 -38.42 7.38 30.80
C ASN A 23 -38.35 5.87 31.06
N LEU A 24 -37.28 5.41 31.70
CA LEU A 24 -37.06 3.96 31.91
C LEU A 24 -38.13 3.29 32.78
N GLN A 25 -38.86 4.06 33.60
CA GLN A 25 -39.94 3.58 34.45
C GLN A 25 -41.32 3.70 33.78
N ARG A 26 -41.49 4.67 32.85
CA ARG A 26 -42.70 4.89 32.05
C ARG A 26 -42.35 4.88 30.56
N THR A 27 -42.40 3.69 29.98
CA THR A 27 -41.97 3.41 28.59
C THR A 27 -43.08 3.62 27.55
N LYS A 28 -44.30 3.91 28.01
CA LYS A 28 -45.48 4.19 27.19
C LYS A 28 -46.25 5.37 27.78
N PHE A 29 -46.95 6.09 26.92
CA PHE A 29 -47.98 7.05 27.31
C PHE A 29 -49.21 6.83 26.43
N GLU A 30 -50.34 7.33 26.91
CA GLU A 30 -51.63 7.20 26.25
C GLU A 30 -52.15 8.60 25.93
N TYR A 31 -52.74 8.76 24.76
CA TYR A 31 -53.41 10.00 24.33
C TYR A 31 -54.78 9.64 23.78
N VAL A 32 -55.82 10.22 24.39
CA VAL A 32 -57.21 9.95 24.00
C VAL A 32 -57.67 11.03 23.03
N VAL A 33 -58.03 10.61 21.82
CA VAL A 33 -58.65 11.49 20.82
C VAL A 33 -60.14 11.60 21.11
N THR A 34 -60.61 12.83 21.31
CA THR A 34 -62.00 13.16 21.62
C THR A 34 -62.70 13.76 20.41
N ASN A 35 -64.04 13.91 20.47
CA ASN A 35 -64.80 14.59 19.42
C ASN A 35 -64.28 16.01 19.12
N SER A 36 -63.71 16.71 20.12
CA SER A 36 -63.18 18.06 19.93
C SER A 36 -61.91 18.11 19.08
N ASP A 37 -61.20 16.99 18.94
CA ASP A 37 -59.96 16.90 18.17
C ASP A 37 -60.20 16.85 16.65
N TYR A 38 -61.45 16.62 16.23
CA TYR A 38 -61.87 16.66 14.83
C TYR A 38 -62.32 18.06 14.38
N GLY A 39 -62.28 19.08 15.25
CA GLY A 39 -62.83 20.42 14.97
C GLY A 39 -64.31 20.56 15.33
N GLU A 40 -64.80 21.79 15.38
CA GLU A 40 -66.14 22.14 15.88
C GLU A 40 -67.15 22.46 14.77
N GLY A 41 -68.43 22.25 15.04
CA GLY A 41 -69.52 22.66 14.14
C GLY A 41 -69.55 21.94 12.79
N LYS A 42 -69.94 22.67 11.73
CA LYS A 42 -70.02 22.15 10.34
C LYS A 42 -68.65 21.90 9.70
N GLU A 43 -67.56 22.33 10.34
CA GLU A 43 -66.17 22.18 9.89
C GLU A 43 -65.48 20.97 10.53
N SER A 44 -66.20 20.18 11.33
CA SER A 44 -65.66 18.97 11.94
C SER A 44 -65.32 17.91 10.89
N ALA A 45 -64.06 17.50 10.85
CA ALA A 45 -63.56 16.54 9.87
C ALA A 45 -63.95 15.09 10.23
N ASP A 46 -64.04 14.23 9.21
CA ASP A 46 -64.28 12.79 9.39
C ASP A 46 -63.03 12.03 9.87
N ARG A 47 -61.87 12.70 9.90
CA ARG A 47 -60.58 12.15 10.33
C ARG A 47 -59.64 13.26 10.79
N VAL A 48 -58.64 12.91 11.60
CA VAL A 48 -57.53 13.78 11.99
C VAL A 48 -56.20 13.08 11.75
N GLN A 49 -55.22 13.79 11.19
CA GLN A 49 -53.85 13.29 11.02
C GLN A 49 -52.95 13.95 12.07
N LEU A 50 -52.67 13.25 13.17
CA LEU A 50 -51.84 13.75 14.25
C LEU A 50 -50.36 13.63 13.87
N GLU A 51 -49.59 14.70 14.03
CA GLU A 51 -48.13 14.65 13.97
C GLU A 51 -47.59 14.27 15.35
N ILE A 52 -47.05 13.07 15.48
CA ILE A 52 -46.49 12.56 16.73
C ILE A 52 -44.97 12.58 16.61
N SER A 53 -44.35 13.42 17.43
CA SER A 53 -42.90 13.63 17.45
C SER A 53 -42.28 13.10 18.72
N ALA A 54 -41.17 12.36 18.60
CA ALA A 54 -40.30 12.01 19.70
C ALA A 54 -38.97 12.76 19.59
N PHE A 55 -38.53 13.38 20.68
CA PHE A 55 -37.25 14.06 20.79
C PHE A 55 -36.39 13.43 21.87
N ASN A 56 -35.17 13.03 21.49
CA ASN A 56 -34.13 12.62 22.42
C ASN A 56 -32.86 13.45 22.16
N PRO A 57 -32.20 14.01 23.19
CA PRO A 57 -30.98 14.82 23.01
C PRO A 57 -29.83 14.13 22.26
N LYS A 58 -29.77 12.78 22.31
CA LYS A 58 -28.77 11.96 21.60
C LYS A 58 -29.17 11.63 20.17
N TYR A 59 -30.46 11.37 19.92
CA TYR A 59 -30.97 10.84 18.64
C TYR A 59 -31.79 11.85 17.80
N GLY A 60 -31.93 13.09 18.28
CA GLY A 60 -32.67 14.14 17.56
C GLY A 60 -34.19 14.01 17.66
N LYS A 61 -34.89 14.64 16.71
CA LYS A 61 -36.36 14.61 16.58
C LYS A 61 -36.76 13.63 15.48
N ARG A 62 -37.78 12.82 15.73
CA ARG A 62 -38.43 11.93 14.76
C ARG A 62 -39.93 12.16 14.81
N SER A 63 -40.57 12.32 13.66
CA SER A 63 -42.02 12.49 13.56
C SER A 63 -42.64 11.35 12.76
N VAL A 64 -43.82 10.92 13.17
CA VAL A 64 -44.71 10.04 12.40
C VAL A 64 -46.08 10.69 12.35
N PHE A 65 -46.81 10.45 11.26
CA PHE A 65 -48.18 10.92 11.12
C PHE A 65 -49.13 9.76 11.37
N GLN A 66 -50.03 9.92 12.33
CA GLN A 66 -51.04 8.92 12.66
C GLN A 66 -52.42 9.45 12.30
N GLU A 67 -53.08 8.80 11.35
CA GLU A 67 -54.48 9.08 11.01
C GLU A 67 -55.40 8.40 12.03
N VAL A 68 -56.42 9.12 12.48
CA VAL A 68 -57.49 8.62 13.37
C VAL A 68 -58.83 8.98 12.74
N ILE A 69 -59.68 7.99 12.53
CA ILE A 69 -60.99 8.15 11.89
C ILE A 69 -62.02 8.48 12.95
N LYS A 70 -62.90 9.45 12.66
CA LYS A 70 -63.97 9.84 13.55
C LYS A 70 -64.98 8.70 13.70
N PRO A 71 -65.25 8.23 14.92
CA PRO A 71 -66.24 7.19 15.14
C PRO A 71 -67.63 7.65 14.70
N LYS A 72 -68.45 6.70 14.24
CA LYS A 72 -69.87 6.97 13.97
C LYS A 72 -70.58 7.32 15.27
N LYS A 73 -71.59 8.20 15.19
CA LYS A 73 -72.46 8.47 16.33
C LYS A 73 -73.26 7.20 16.65
N THR A 74 -73.37 6.88 17.93
CA THR A 74 -74.22 5.82 18.46
C THR A 74 -75.12 6.38 19.55
N ASP A 75 -76.35 5.91 19.61
CA ASP A 75 -77.31 6.23 20.68
C ASP A 75 -77.29 5.16 21.80
N ASP A 76 -76.49 4.08 21.63
CA ASP A 76 -76.29 3.05 22.65
C ASP A 76 -75.32 3.55 23.74
N PRO A 77 -75.79 3.73 25.00
CA PRO A 77 -74.97 4.22 26.09
C PRO A 77 -73.80 3.30 26.47
N GLU A 78 -73.87 2.00 26.19
CA GLU A 78 -72.79 1.05 26.46
C GLU A 78 -71.76 1.00 25.33
N GLU A 79 -72.18 1.25 24.09
CA GLU A 79 -71.28 1.42 22.95
C GLU A 79 -70.54 2.77 23.02
N ALA A 80 -71.22 3.84 23.43
CA ALA A 80 -70.63 5.17 23.62
C ALA A 80 -69.53 5.24 24.70
N LYS A 81 -69.49 4.26 25.62
CA LYS A 81 -68.47 4.15 26.68
C LYS A 81 -67.21 3.42 26.23
N LYS A 82 -67.21 2.77 25.06
CA LYS A 82 -66.06 1.99 24.56
C LYS A 82 -65.13 2.89 23.76
N PHE A 83 -63.82 2.62 23.84
CA PHE A 83 -62.87 3.16 22.88
C PHE A 83 -63.18 2.61 21.50
N ALA A 84 -63.33 3.50 20.51
CA ALA A 84 -63.64 3.11 19.15
C ALA A 84 -62.49 2.34 18.49
N ASP A 85 -61.25 2.79 18.71
CA ASP A 85 -60.02 2.16 18.22
C ASP A 85 -58.89 2.33 19.24
N GLU A 86 -57.99 1.34 19.32
CA GLU A 86 -56.73 1.42 20.07
C GLU A 86 -55.56 1.35 19.08
N ILE A 87 -54.87 2.48 18.88
CA ILE A 87 -53.79 2.60 17.90
C ILE A 87 -52.44 2.63 18.59
N ASN A 88 -51.60 1.64 18.31
CA ASN A 88 -50.24 1.56 18.85
C ASN A 88 -49.24 2.21 17.90
N VAL A 89 -48.69 3.37 18.29
CA VAL A 89 -47.68 4.09 17.51
C VAL A 89 -46.28 3.80 18.04
N LYS A 90 -45.38 3.33 17.17
CA LYS A 90 -43.96 3.09 17.49
C LYS A 90 -43.07 4.01 16.67
N ILE A 91 -42.31 4.88 17.34
CA ILE A 91 -41.33 5.76 16.69
C ILE A 91 -39.93 5.15 16.87
N LEU A 92 -39.31 4.73 15.77
CA LEU A 92 -37.93 4.26 15.77
C LEU A 92 -36.99 5.47 15.79
N MET A 93 -36.32 5.68 16.92
CA MET A 93 -35.32 6.75 17.07
C MET A 93 -34.01 6.44 16.32
N GLY A 94 -33.73 5.16 16.08
CA GLY A 94 -32.54 4.68 15.40
C GLY A 94 -32.37 3.17 15.59
N GLN A 95 -31.37 2.62 14.92
CA GLN A 95 -30.87 1.27 15.08
C GLN A 95 -29.36 1.32 15.32
N ARG A 96 -28.81 0.22 15.86
CA ARG A 96 -27.37 0.11 16.05
C ARG A 96 -26.67 0.24 14.69
N PRO A 97 -25.54 0.96 14.59
CA PRO A 97 -24.73 0.95 13.39
C PRO A 97 -24.34 -0.48 13.01
N VAL A 98 -24.20 -0.73 11.71
CA VAL A 98 -23.80 -2.03 11.18
C VAL A 98 -22.49 -1.88 10.43
N LEU A 99 -21.55 -2.77 10.73
CA LEU A 99 -20.30 -2.93 10.01
C LEU A 99 -20.23 -4.36 9.50
N THR A 100 -19.93 -4.55 8.23
CA THR A 100 -19.61 -5.86 7.66
C THR A 100 -18.33 -5.78 6.82
N ALA A 101 -17.68 -6.92 6.60
CA ALA A 101 -16.49 -7.02 5.76
C ALA A 101 -16.84 -7.79 4.49
N GLU A 102 -16.56 -7.18 3.34
CA GLU A 102 -16.52 -7.84 2.04
C GLU A 102 -15.04 -8.10 1.69
N ILE A 103 -14.70 -9.38 1.54
CA ILE A 103 -13.33 -9.85 1.35
C ILE A 103 -13.32 -10.81 0.17
N ASP A 104 -12.54 -10.48 -0.86
CA ASP A 104 -12.35 -11.36 -2.01
C ASP A 104 -11.63 -12.66 -1.61
N GLU A 105 -11.88 -13.72 -2.38
CA GLU A 105 -11.23 -15.00 -2.13
C GLU A 105 -9.73 -14.90 -2.43
N ALA A 106 -8.90 -15.13 -1.41
CA ALA A 106 -7.45 -15.17 -1.53
C ALA A 106 -7.01 -16.22 -2.57
N ASP A 107 -5.97 -15.92 -3.35
CA ASP A 107 -5.52 -16.81 -4.42
C ASP A 107 -4.98 -18.14 -3.89
N TYR A 108 -4.29 -18.13 -2.74
CA TYR A 108 -3.91 -19.36 -2.05
C TYR A 108 -5.14 -20.24 -1.78
N ILE A 109 -6.24 -19.66 -1.29
CA ILE A 109 -7.48 -20.39 -0.98
C ILE A 109 -8.11 -20.97 -2.25
N LYS A 110 -8.12 -20.21 -3.36
CA LYS A 110 -8.61 -20.71 -4.66
C LYS A 110 -7.90 -21.99 -5.09
N ARG A 111 -6.59 -22.07 -4.87
CA ARG A 111 -5.77 -23.24 -5.21
C ARG A 111 -5.90 -24.36 -4.17
N ALA A 112 -5.79 -24.01 -2.89
CA ALA A 112 -5.73 -24.97 -1.78
C ALA A 112 -7.06 -25.68 -1.52
N LYS A 113 -8.20 -25.03 -1.80
CA LYS A 113 -9.53 -25.63 -1.57
C LYS A 113 -9.82 -26.88 -2.42
N VAL A 114 -9.07 -27.08 -3.50
CA VAL A 114 -9.14 -28.31 -4.32
C VAL A 114 -8.69 -29.52 -3.51
N ALA A 115 -7.64 -29.36 -2.70
CA ALA A 115 -7.11 -30.41 -1.83
C ALA A 115 -7.77 -30.42 -0.45
N ASP A 116 -8.14 -29.25 0.10
CA ASP A 116 -8.88 -29.11 1.36
C ASP A 116 -10.17 -28.29 1.19
N PRO A 117 -11.31 -28.95 0.88
CA PRO A 117 -12.59 -28.27 0.67
C PRO A 117 -13.07 -27.40 1.84
N LYS A 118 -12.55 -27.59 3.06
CA LYS A 118 -12.90 -26.75 4.23
C LYS A 118 -12.46 -25.30 4.06
N LEU A 119 -11.43 -25.05 3.24
CA LEU A 119 -10.94 -23.70 2.96
C LEU A 119 -11.90 -22.88 2.10
N ALA A 120 -12.88 -23.49 1.42
CA ALA A 120 -13.80 -22.78 0.54
C ALA A 120 -14.63 -21.69 1.25
N SER A 121 -14.89 -21.85 2.56
CA SER A 121 -15.60 -20.87 3.38
C SER A 121 -14.70 -19.83 4.05
N TYR A 122 -13.37 -19.93 3.90
CA TYR A 122 -12.44 -18.97 4.50
C TYR A 122 -12.60 -17.60 3.86
N ARG A 123 -12.88 -16.57 4.67
CA ARG A 123 -12.95 -15.17 4.27
C ARG A 123 -12.17 -14.34 5.27
N GLY A 124 -10.97 -13.93 4.90
CA GLY A 124 -10.02 -13.25 5.76
C GLY A 124 -8.73 -12.98 5.03
N LEU A 125 -7.76 -12.40 5.75
CA LEU A 125 -6.43 -12.16 5.22
C LEU A 125 -5.65 -13.47 5.18
N VAL A 126 -5.02 -13.76 4.03
CA VAL A 126 -3.97 -14.77 3.93
C VAL A 126 -2.66 -14.06 3.65
N MET A 127 -1.72 -14.21 4.57
CA MET A 127 -0.35 -13.77 4.40
C MET A 127 0.45 -14.93 3.83
N GLU A 128 0.69 -14.90 2.51
CA GLU A 128 1.36 -15.98 1.80
C GLU A 128 2.85 -15.67 1.62
N GLU A 129 3.71 -16.49 2.21
CA GLU A 129 5.15 -16.46 2.00
C GLU A 129 5.48 -17.04 0.62
N VAL A 130 6.06 -16.23 -0.25
CA VAL A 130 6.50 -16.62 -1.58
C VAL A 130 8.02 -16.62 -1.60
N GLN A 131 8.62 -17.70 -2.09
CA GLN A 131 10.05 -17.72 -2.30
C GLN A 131 10.39 -16.69 -3.38
N THR A 132 11.10 -15.63 -2.95
CA THR A 132 11.53 -14.55 -3.83
C THR A 132 13.00 -14.65 -4.16
N TRP A 133 13.34 -14.32 -5.41
CA TRP A 133 14.71 -14.13 -5.88
C TRP A 133 14.79 -12.75 -6.49
N ASP A 134 15.44 -11.84 -5.78
CA ASP A 134 15.59 -10.47 -6.25
C ASP A 134 17.05 -10.20 -6.60
N LEU A 135 17.28 -9.79 -7.84
CA LEU A 135 18.57 -9.34 -8.31
C LEU A 135 18.59 -7.82 -8.36
N TYR A 136 19.47 -7.25 -7.56
CA TYR A 136 19.65 -5.82 -7.41
C TYR A 136 20.94 -5.39 -8.10
N PRO A 137 20.85 -4.61 -9.18
CA PRO A 137 22.02 -4.16 -9.88
C PRO A 137 22.83 -3.21 -9.00
N LEU A 138 24.16 -3.26 -9.14
CA LEU A 138 25.06 -2.42 -8.37
C LEU A 138 25.57 -1.30 -9.27
N LEU A 139 25.06 -0.08 -9.06
CA LEU A 139 25.62 1.10 -9.72
C LEU A 139 27.05 1.34 -9.21
N ASN A 140 28.00 1.52 -10.12
CA ASN A 140 29.41 1.69 -9.78
C ASN A 140 29.81 3.16 -9.55
N TYR A 141 28.84 4.00 -9.19
CA TYR A 141 29.02 5.43 -8.95
C TYR A 141 28.59 5.79 -7.54
N VAL A 142 29.13 6.88 -7.01
CA VAL A 142 28.57 7.61 -5.86
C VAL A 142 28.48 9.09 -6.20
N PHE A 143 27.38 9.72 -5.82
CA PHE A 143 27.05 11.10 -6.18
C PHE A 143 27.31 12.09 -5.04
N PHE A 144 27.72 13.31 -5.40
CA PHE A 144 28.06 14.38 -4.48
C PHE A 144 27.15 15.59 -4.68
N ASP A 145 26.92 16.32 -3.59
CA ASP A 145 26.19 17.58 -3.64
C ASP A 145 27.09 18.70 -4.23
N LEU A 146 26.46 19.80 -4.65
CA LEU A 146 27.12 20.93 -5.33
C LEU A 146 28.32 21.44 -4.54
N GLY A 147 29.51 21.45 -5.16
CA GLY A 147 30.76 21.94 -4.58
C GLY A 147 31.36 21.08 -3.46
N SER A 148 30.64 20.03 -3.02
CA SER A 148 31.05 19.18 -1.90
C SER A 148 32.00 18.07 -2.37
N SER A 149 33.06 17.83 -1.59
CA SER A 149 33.92 16.64 -1.68
C SER A 149 33.59 15.57 -0.62
N VAL A 150 32.56 15.79 0.19
CA VAL A 150 32.09 14.86 1.22
C VAL A 150 30.86 14.12 0.72
N LEU A 151 30.82 12.80 0.93
CA LEU A 151 29.65 12.01 0.56
C LEU A 151 28.43 12.42 1.41
N PRO A 152 27.25 12.56 0.78
CA PRO A 152 26.05 12.90 1.52
C PRO A 152 25.66 11.81 2.54
N PRO A 153 25.02 12.17 3.68
CA PRO A 153 24.73 11.22 4.78
C PRO A 153 23.85 10.01 4.42
N ARG A 154 23.19 10.04 3.25
CA ARG A 154 22.42 8.92 2.72
C ARG A 154 23.28 7.70 2.39
N TYR A 155 24.56 7.89 2.06
CA TYR A 155 25.50 6.78 1.90
C TYR A 155 25.93 6.25 3.27
N ILE A 156 25.83 4.93 3.46
CA ILE A 156 26.12 4.29 4.73
C ILE A 156 27.60 3.93 4.76
N LEU A 157 28.36 4.63 5.60
CA LEU A 157 29.79 4.44 5.77
C LEU A 157 30.09 3.97 7.20
N PHE A 158 31.00 3.01 7.31
CA PHE A 158 31.55 2.60 8.58
C PHE A 158 32.55 3.63 9.11
N LYS A 159 32.58 3.76 10.43
CA LYS A 159 33.46 4.72 11.12
C LYS A 159 34.81 4.11 11.47
N SER A 160 34.90 2.78 11.51
CA SER A 160 36.13 2.06 11.82
C SER A 160 36.23 0.72 11.09
N PRO A 161 37.45 0.16 10.97
CA PRO A 161 37.65 -1.20 10.46
C PRO A 161 36.90 -2.27 11.26
N GLU A 162 36.65 -2.04 12.55
CA GLU A 162 35.91 -2.98 13.41
C GLU A 162 34.46 -3.15 12.96
N GLU A 163 33.79 -2.06 12.55
CA GLU A 163 32.43 -2.12 12.01
C GLU A 163 32.37 -2.93 10.70
N ALA A 164 33.44 -2.88 9.89
CA ALA A 164 33.51 -3.60 8.62
C ALA A 164 33.66 -5.12 8.77
N LYS A 165 34.18 -5.62 9.91
CA LYS A 165 34.51 -7.05 10.10
C LYS A 165 33.33 -8.00 9.95
N ASN A 166 32.14 -7.56 10.35
CA ASN A 166 30.94 -8.40 10.36
C ASN A 166 30.02 -8.16 9.16
N PHE A 167 30.43 -7.30 8.22
CA PHE A 167 29.61 -6.99 7.05
C PHE A 167 29.73 -8.08 5.99
N THR A 168 28.60 -8.39 5.36
CA THR A 168 28.53 -9.20 4.13
C THR A 168 27.63 -8.51 3.13
N ASP A 169 27.89 -8.73 1.83
CA ASP A 169 27.11 -8.12 0.75
C ASP A 169 25.75 -8.78 0.51
N THR A 170 25.41 -9.85 1.24
CA THR A 170 24.15 -10.60 1.11
C THR A 170 23.18 -10.42 2.28
N THR A 171 23.57 -9.70 3.34
CA THR A 171 22.73 -9.51 4.55
C THR A 171 22.12 -8.11 4.63
N ILE A 172 22.12 -7.36 3.53
CA ILE A 172 21.66 -5.98 3.51
C ILE A 172 20.15 -5.96 3.28
N ALA A 173 19.41 -5.59 4.32
CA ALA A 173 17.95 -5.58 4.27
C ALA A 173 17.38 -4.50 3.31
N GLY A 174 16.23 -4.81 2.71
CA GLY A 174 15.43 -3.89 1.90
C GLY A 174 15.81 -3.86 0.41
N GLY A 175 15.28 -2.90 -0.35
CA GLY A 175 15.38 -2.89 -1.82
C GLY A 175 16.68 -2.31 -2.42
N THR A 176 16.65 -2.05 -3.73
CA THR A 176 17.81 -1.59 -4.52
C THR A 176 18.54 -0.40 -3.92
N LEU A 177 17.83 0.67 -3.53
CA LEU A 177 18.47 1.87 -2.97
C LEU A 177 19.12 1.61 -1.61
N ASN A 178 18.50 0.80 -0.74
CA ASN A 178 19.08 0.45 0.55
C ASN A 178 20.42 -0.27 0.36
N LYS A 179 20.49 -1.21 -0.59
CA LYS A 179 21.73 -1.90 -0.97
C LYS A 179 22.74 -0.96 -1.61
N TYR A 180 22.29 -0.10 -2.51
CA TYR A 180 23.14 0.89 -3.17
C TYR A 180 23.79 1.86 -2.20
N TYR A 181 23.10 2.30 -1.14
CA TYR A 181 23.71 3.17 -0.14
C TYR A 181 24.85 2.50 0.63
N HIS A 182 24.94 1.16 0.60
CA HIS A 182 26.08 0.39 1.06
C HIS A 182 27.12 0.09 -0.05
N VAL A 183 27.06 0.71 -1.24
CA VAL A 183 27.94 0.37 -2.39
C VAL A 183 29.42 0.36 -2.03
N LEU A 184 29.91 1.34 -1.26
CA LEU A 184 31.32 1.34 -0.84
C LEU A 184 31.64 0.21 0.14
N ASN A 185 30.69 -0.25 0.94
CA ASN A 185 30.87 -1.42 1.80
C ASN A 185 30.89 -2.71 1.01
N ILE A 186 30.01 -2.83 0.02
CA ILE A 186 29.94 -3.97 -0.89
C ILE A 186 31.27 -4.11 -1.64
N TYR A 187 31.77 -3.02 -2.22
CA TYR A 187 33.07 -3.00 -2.90
C TYR A 187 34.21 -3.33 -1.93
N GLY A 188 34.24 -2.73 -0.74
CA GLY A 188 35.29 -2.98 0.26
C GLY A 188 35.33 -4.45 0.70
N TYR A 189 34.17 -5.04 0.98
CA TYR A 189 34.03 -6.45 1.32
C TYR A 189 34.52 -7.36 0.19
N ARG A 190 34.08 -7.11 -1.04
CA ARG A 190 34.47 -7.90 -2.20
C ARG A 190 35.96 -7.77 -2.51
N LEU A 191 36.54 -6.58 -2.41
CA LEU A 191 37.97 -6.37 -2.61
C LEU A 191 38.83 -7.12 -1.58
N ASN A 192 38.38 -7.24 -0.34
CA ASN A 192 39.05 -8.09 0.65
C ASN A 192 38.94 -9.58 0.31
N LYS A 193 37.81 -10.03 -0.23
CA LYS A 193 37.58 -11.43 -0.63
C LYS A 193 38.34 -11.82 -1.90
N PHE A 194 38.56 -10.88 -2.82
CA PHE A 194 39.24 -11.09 -4.10
C PHE A 194 40.51 -10.24 -4.15
N PRO A 195 41.65 -10.72 -3.60
CA PRO A 195 42.86 -9.91 -3.41
C PRO A 195 43.55 -9.48 -4.70
N ASP A 196 43.31 -10.18 -5.82
CA ASP A 196 43.89 -9.85 -7.12
C ASP A 196 43.13 -8.74 -7.86
N ALA A 197 41.90 -8.46 -7.46
CA ALA A 197 41.07 -7.45 -8.11
C ALA A 197 41.66 -6.05 -7.90
N LYS A 198 41.66 -5.24 -8.96
CA LYS A 198 42.10 -3.84 -8.93
C LYS A 198 40.97 -2.92 -9.32
N ILE A 199 40.99 -1.70 -8.78
CA ILE A 199 40.00 -0.67 -9.08
C ILE A 199 40.66 0.63 -9.52
N GLU A 200 39.97 1.36 -10.39
CA GLU A 200 40.26 2.77 -10.67
C GLU A 200 39.14 3.63 -10.09
N ILE A 201 39.52 4.63 -9.29
CA ILE A 201 38.62 5.56 -8.62
C ILE A 201 38.73 6.89 -9.37
N VAL A 202 37.68 7.22 -10.12
CA VAL A 202 37.65 8.39 -11.00
C VAL A 202 36.78 9.48 -10.37
N GLY A 203 37.41 10.56 -9.92
CA GLY A 203 36.68 11.73 -9.44
C GLY A 203 36.29 12.67 -10.58
N THR A 204 35.06 13.16 -10.54
CA THR A 204 34.50 14.06 -11.56
C THR A 204 33.75 15.24 -10.93
N THR A 205 33.57 16.30 -11.72
CA THR A 205 32.69 17.43 -11.40
C THR A 205 31.65 17.58 -12.51
N ASP A 206 30.80 18.61 -12.42
CA ASP A 206 30.02 19.01 -13.59
C ASP A 206 30.71 20.12 -14.42
N GLY A 207 31.67 20.82 -13.81
CA GLY A 207 32.43 21.92 -14.42
C GLY A 207 31.58 23.11 -14.88
N THR A 208 30.35 23.27 -14.37
CA THR A 208 29.40 24.28 -14.83
C THR A 208 29.41 25.54 -13.95
N THR A 209 29.40 25.38 -12.62
CA THR A 209 29.35 26.50 -11.66
C THR A 209 30.73 26.85 -11.10
N PRO A 210 30.92 28.03 -10.49
CA PRO A 210 32.17 28.37 -9.79
C PRO A 210 32.57 27.34 -8.72
N GLU A 211 31.60 26.79 -8.00
CA GLU A 211 31.81 25.76 -6.97
C GLU A 211 32.32 24.45 -7.60
N GLU A 212 31.78 24.06 -8.76
CA GLU A 212 32.19 22.83 -9.47
C GLU A 212 33.45 23.00 -10.33
N LYS A 213 33.87 24.25 -10.58
CA LYS A 213 35.16 24.61 -11.18
C LYS A 213 36.27 24.80 -10.15
N ARG A 214 35.98 24.57 -8.87
CA ARG A 214 36.96 24.68 -7.79
C ARG A 214 38.14 23.74 -8.05
N VAL A 215 39.34 24.31 -7.98
CA VAL A 215 40.59 23.55 -8.15
C VAL A 215 40.61 22.38 -7.16
N ASN A 216 41.00 21.19 -7.64
CA ASN A 216 41.09 19.94 -6.89
C ASN A 216 39.75 19.30 -6.44
N LEU A 217 38.57 19.84 -6.75
CA LEU A 217 37.30 19.23 -6.29
C LEU A 217 37.15 17.76 -6.72
N SER A 218 37.42 17.44 -7.99
CA SER A 218 37.39 16.05 -8.49
C SER A 218 38.40 15.17 -7.77
N LYS A 219 39.61 15.68 -7.52
CA LYS A 219 40.66 14.98 -6.77
C LYS A 219 40.21 14.68 -5.33
N GLU A 220 39.68 15.68 -4.61
CA GLU A 220 39.20 15.52 -3.24
C GLU A 220 38.07 14.49 -3.13
N ARG A 221 37.13 14.48 -4.09
CA ARG A 221 36.05 13.47 -4.16
C ARG A 221 36.62 12.06 -4.33
N ALA A 222 37.58 11.88 -5.25
CA ALA A 222 38.23 10.59 -5.46
C ALA A 222 39.04 10.15 -4.23
N GLU A 223 39.76 11.08 -3.61
CA GLU A 223 40.54 10.84 -2.39
C GLU A 223 39.64 10.46 -1.20
N PHE A 224 38.43 11.02 -1.09
CA PHE A 224 37.47 10.62 -0.08
C PHE A 224 37.16 9.12 -0.17
N VAL A 225 36.77 8.65 -1.37
CA VAL A 225 36.43 7.24 -1.61
C VAL A 225 37.65 6.33 -1.45
N TYR A 226 38.81 6.75 -1.99
CA TYR A 226 40.07 6.03 -1.84
C TYR A 226 40.48 5.86 -0.37
N ASN A 227 40.39 6.94 0.42
CA ASN A 227 40.72 6.91 1.85
C ASN A 227 39.74 6.05 2.63
N TYR A 228 38.46 6.01 2.25
CA TYR A 228 37.50 5.08 2.83
C TYR A 228 37.95 3.62 2.65
N PHE A 229 38.24 3.20 1.41
CA PHE A 229 38.74 1.84 1.13
C PHE A 229 40.07 1.53 1.83
N LYS A 230 41.02 2.47 1.82
CA LYS A 230 42.32 2.31 2.48
C LYS A 230 42.19 2.22 4.00
N ASN A 231 41.43 3.11 4.63
CA ASN A 231 41.47 3.29 6.08
C ASN A 231 40.48 2.37 6.79
N ILE A 232 39.29 2.18 6.23
CA ILE A 232 38.22 1.35 6.82
C ILE A 232 38.39 -0.11 6.38
N TRP A 233 38.47 -0.33 5.07
CA TRP A 233 38.52 -1.68 4.50
C TRP A 233 39.92 -2.27 4.38
N LYS A 234 40.96 -1.46 4.67
CA LYS A 234 42.38 -1.86 4.60
C LYS A 234 42.81 -2.35 3.21
N ILE A 235 42.19 -1.83 2.16
CA ILE A 235 42.58 -2.15 0.78
C ILE A 235 43.95 -1.54 0.48
N SER A 236 44.85 -2.37 -0.07
CA SER A 236 46.21 -1.95 -0.35
C SER A 236 46.28 -0.89 -1.45
N PRO A 237 47.09 0.19 -1.30
CA PRO A 237 47.26 1.23 -2.31
C PRO A 237 47.60 0.77 -3.72
N ASP A 238 48.41 -0.29 -3.89
CA ASP A 238 48.81 -0.82 -5.20
C ASP A 238 47.64 -1.43 -6.01
N ARG A 239 46.50 -1.67 -5.34
CA ARG A 239 45.27 -2.17 -5.96
C ARG A 239 44.32 -1.06 -6.40
N MET A 240 44.63 0.19 -6.07
CA MET A 240 43.74 1.33 -6.28
C MET A 240 44.44 2.43 -7.06
N LYS A 241 43.93 2.75 -8.24
CA LYS A 241 44.40 3.87 -9.06
C LYS A 241 43.48 5.08 -8.88
N LEU A 242 44.05 6.26 -8.65
CA LEU A 242 43.29 7.53 -8.63
C LEU A 242 43.38 8.22 -9.99
N THR A 243 42.23 8.63 -10.52
CA THR A 243 42.12 9.46 -11.73
C THR A 243 41.15 10.62 -11.46
N PHE A 244 41.44 11.79 -12.00
CA PHE A 244 40.62 13.00 -11.80
C PHE A 244 40.45 13.72 -13.14
N ARG A 245 39.23 14.19 -13.40
CA ARG A 245 38.85 14.89 -14.62
C ARG A 245 37.66 15.79 -14.35
N ASP A 246 37.44 16.79 -15.20
CA ASP A 246 36.30 17.70 -15.02
C ASP A 246 34.96 17.00 -15.28
N LYS A 247 34.89 16.09 -16.26
CA LYS A 247 33.64 15.38 -16.62
C LYS A 247 33.87 13.88 -16.76
N PRO A 248 32.86 13.04 -16.45
CA PRO A 248 32.94 11.60 -16.66
C PRO A 248 33.15 11.26 -18.14
N LEU A 249 33.64 10.04 -18.42
CA LEU A 249 33.85 9.59 -19.80
C LEU A 249 32.52 9.53 -20.57
N VAL A 250 31.47 9.02 -19.90
CA VAL A 250 30.10 9.03 -20.39
C VAL A 250 29.34 10.09 -19.60
N VAL A 251 29.23 11.27 -20.21
CA VAL A 251 28.50 12.42 -19.66
C VAL A 251 26.99 12.23 -19.77
N SER A 252 26.31 12.53 -18.67
CA SER A 252 24.86 12.73 -18.65
C SER A 252 24.47 14.03 -19.35
N ASN A 253 23.18 14.21 -19.67
CA ASN A 253 22.68 15.33 -20.46
C ASN A 253 23.10 16.69 -19.89
N LEU A 254 23.97 17.42 -20.60
CA LEU A 254 24.51 18.72 -20.16
C LEU A 254 23.56 19.90 -20.38
N LYS A 255 22.42 19.69 -21.06
CA LYS A 255 21.42 20.74 -21.31
C LYS A 255 20.33 20.78 -20.25
N ASP A 256 20.33 19.83 -19.34
CA ASP A 256 19.32 19.63 -18.31
C ASP A 256 19.96 19.69 -16.92
N SER A 257 19.30 20.32 -15.95
CA SER A 257 19.88 20.50 -14.61
C SER A 257 20.05 19.19 -13.85
N LEU A 258 19.13 18.23 -14.04
CA LEU A 258 19.20 16.91 -13.42
C LEU A 258 20.33 16.09 -14.08
N GLY A 259 20.47 16.18 -15.39
CA GLY A 259 21.59 15.57 -16.13
C GLY A 259 22.95 16.16 -15.76
N ILE A 260 23.05 17.47 -15.50
CA ILE A 260 24.27 18.11 -14.99
C ILE A 260 24.63 17.56 -13.61
N GLN A 261 23.66 17.44 -12.70
CA GLN A 261 23.85 16.92 -11.34
C GLN A 261 24.42 15.48 -11.34
N GLU A 262 24.02 14.64 -12.30
CA GLU A 262 24.52 13.26 -12.46
C GLU A 262 26.02 13.17 -12.78
N ASN A 263 26.63 14.25 -13.24
CA ASN A 263 28.07 14.29 -13.51
C ASN A 263 28.90 14.59 -12.25
N ARG A 264 28.27 14.97 -11.13
CA ARG A 264 28.95 15.18 -9.83
C ARG A 264 29.17 13.84 -9.13
N ARG A 265 30.07 13.01 -9.65
CA ARG A 265 30.24 11.64 -9.15
C ARG A 265 31.68 11.19 -9.01
N VAL A 266 31.85 10.13 -8.23
CA VAL A 266 33.04 9.27 -8.30
C VAL A 266 32.64 7.95 -8.93
N GLU A 267 33.39 7.51 -9.93
CA GLU A 267 33.21 6.22 -10.59
C GLU A 267 34.23 5.21 -10.06
N ILE A 268 33.78 3.99 -9.79
CA ILE A 268 34.61 2.88 -9.33
C ILE A 268 34.66 1.86 -10.46
N LEU A 269 35.72 1.91 -11.25
CA LEU A 269 35.89 1.06 -12.42
C LEU A 269 36.64 -0.20 -12.00
N CYS A 270 36.12 -1.36 -12.41
CA CYS A 270 36.70 -2.66 -12.13
C CYS A 270 36.25 -3.67 -13.18
N ASP A 271 37.17 -4.42 -13.75
CA ASP A 271 36.87 -5.44 -14.76
C ASP A 271 36.53 -6.81 -14.13
N ASP A 272 36.78 -6.98 -12.82
CA ASP A 272 36.47 -8.22 -12.11
C ASP A 272 34.98 -8.27 -11.76
N TRP A 273 34.29 -9.24 -12.37
CA TRP A 273 32.87 -9.49 -12.15
C TRP A 273 32.52 -9.84 -10.71
N ASN A 274 33.43 -10.47 -9.97
CA ASN A 274 33.17 -10.79 -8.57
C ASN A 274 33.06 -9.54 -7.70
N ILE A 275 33.63 -8.42 -8.15
CA ILE A 275 33.51 -7.12 -7.51
C ILE A 275 32.23 -6.40 -7.96
N THR A 276 31.92 -6.43 -9.26
CA THR A 276 30.88 -5.58 -9.88
C THR A 276 29.51 -6.26 -10.06
N LYS A 277 29.41 -7.57 -9.87
CA LYS A 277 28.15 -8.31 -10.06
C LYS A 277 27.01 -7.74 -9.19
N PRO A 278 25.75 -7.90 -9.62
CA PRO A 278 24.58 -7.56 -8.80
C PRO A 278 24.60 -8.20 -7.40
N VAL A 279 23.85 -7.62 -6.48
CA VAL A 279 23.51 -8.26 -5.20
C VAL A 279 22.30 -9.15 -5.43
N PHE A 280 22.35 -10.36 -4.91
CA PHE A 280 21.30 -11.35 -5.10
C PHE A 280 20.75 -11.79 -3.76
N ASP A 281 19.45 -11.57 -3.55
CA ASP A 281 18.75 -11.99 -2.35
C ASP A 281 17.81 -13.15 -2.66
N LYS A 282 17.81 -14.14 -1.77
CA LYS A 282 16.94 -15.31 -1.82
C LYS A 282 16.13 -15.43 -0.53
N ASP A 283 15.62 -14.31 -0.05
CA ASP A 283 14.77 -14.31 1.12
C ASP A 283 13.32 -14.47 0.69
N PRO A 284 12.53 -15.31 1.36
CA PRO A 284 11.10 -15.35 1.12
C PRO A 284 10.44 -14.03 1.54
N THR A 285 9.45 -13.59 0.76
CA THR A 285 8.66 -12.39 1.06
C THR A 285 7.21 -12.79 1.28
N THR A 286 6.58 -12.23 2.31
CA THR A 286 5.16 -12.47 2.62
C THR A 286 4.28 -11.41 1.96
N PHE A 287 3.25 -11.85 1.24
CA PHE A 287 2.30 -10.98 0.54
C PHE A 287 0.88 -11.15 1.09
N PRO A 288 0.11 -10.04 1.25
CA PRO A 288 -1.29 -10.12 1.64
C PRO A 288 -2.16 -10.61 0.49
N GLN A 289 -3.17 -11.43 0.81
CA GLN A 289 -4.21 -11.86 -0.11
C GLN A 289 -5.59 -11.85 0.57
N PRO A 290 -6.58 -11.14 0.01
CA PRO A 290 -6.43 -10.16 -1.07
C PRO A 290 -5.58 -8.96 -0.60
N GLU A 291 -5.07 -8.13 -1.53
CA GLU A 291 -4.25 -6.96 -1.20
C GLU A 291 -5.03 -5.92 -0.37
N GLU A 292 -6.35 -5.86 -0.55
CA GLU A 292 -7.27 -4.98 0.17
C GLU A 292 -8.60 -5.68 0.47
N MET A 293 -9.35 -5.12 1.42
CA MET A 293 -10.74 -5.49 1.70
C MET A 293 -11.64 -4.26 1.82
N LYS A 294 -12.95 -4.48 1.79
CA LYS A 294 -13.95 -3.42 1.90
C LYS A 294 -14.80 -3.59 3.15
N PHE A 295 -14.84 -2.55 3.98
CA PHE A 295 -15.89 -2.41 4.99
C PHE A 295 -17.16 -1.87 4.34
N VAL A 296 -18.30 -2.47 4.67
CA VAL A 296 -19.63 -1.95 4.34
C VAL A 296 -20.26 -1.40 5.62
N ILE A 297 -20.74 -0.17 5.55
CA ILE A 297 -21.01 0.72 6.68
C ILE A 297 -22.47 1.16 6.59
N LYS A 298 -23.21 0.99 7.69
CA LYS A 298 -24.55 1.58 7.86
C LYS A 298 -24.61 2.30 9.20
N ASN A 299 -24.99 3.57 9.19
CA ASN A 299 -24.99 4.41 10.39
C ASN A 299 -26.04 3.99 11.41
N GLY A 300 -27.18 3.49 10.94
CA GLY A 300 -28.31 3.10 11.78
C GLY A 300 -29.08 4.27 12.40
N ILE A 301 -28.58 5.50 12.30
CA ILE A 301 -29.25 6.72 12.77
C ILE A 301 -29.40 7.72 11.62
N ASP A 302 -30.06 8.85 11.85
CA ASP A 302 -30.13 9.90 10.83
C ASP A 302 -28.75 10.40 10.43
N ASP A 303 -28.46 10.44 9.14
CA ASP A 303 -27.22 11.03 8.63
C ASP A 303 -27.11 12.52 8.98
N ALA A 304 -28.24 13.23 9.08
CA ALA A 304 -28.27 14.66 9.40
C ALA A 304 -27.74 14.99 10.81
N ILE A 305 -27.76 14.03 11.74
CA ILE A 305 -27.30 14.24 13.13
C ILE A 305 -25.87 13.73 13.37
N ILE A 306 -25.21 13.14 12.37
CA ILE A 306 -23.87 12.60 12.51
C ILE A 306 -22.85 13.73 12.45
N ALA A 307 -21.85 13.69 13.33
CA ALA A 307 -20.71 14.60 13.32
C ALA A 307 -19.46 13.94 12.74
N LYS A 308 -19.23 12.67 13.08
CA LYS A 308 -18.09 11.89 12.59
C LYS A 308 -18.33 10.40 12.76
N ARG A 309 -17.56 9.60 12.03
CA ARG A 309 -17.54 8.14 12.15
C ARG A 309 -16.09 7.66 12.17
N ARG A 310 -15.82 6.55 12.85
CA ARG A 310 -14.53 5.87 12.80
C ARG A 310 -14.69 4.36 12.85
N ILE A 311 -13.75 3.62 12.29
CA ILE A 311 -13.65 2.16 12.51
C ILE A 311 -12.44 1.92 13.41
N GLU A 312 -12.68 1.28 14.55
CA GLU A 312 -11.63 0.82 15.45
C GLU A 312 -11.29 -0.63 15.14
N ILE A 313 -10.01 -0.90 14.85
CA ILE A 313 -9.50 -2.23 14.51
C ILE A 313 -8.51 -2.66 15.60
N LYS A 314 -8.68 -3.87 16.11
CA LYS A 314 -7.85 -4.48 17.14
C LYS A 314 -7.35 -5.86 16.69
N ARG A 315 -6.25 -6.33 17.28
CA ARG A 315 -5.80 -7.72 17.20
C ARG A 315 -5.67 -8.25 18.62
N GLY A 316 -6.49 -9.23 18.98
CA GLY A 316 -6.69 -9.59 20.38
C GLY A 316 -7.17 -8.39 21.20
N ASN A 317 -6.42 -8.01 22.22
CA ASN A 317 -6.73 -6.84 23.07
C ASN A 317 -6.00 -5.56 22.63
N GLU A 318 -5.10 -5.64 21.66
CA GLU A 318 -4.26 -4.51 21.26
C GLU A 318 -4.89 -3.71 20.11
N LYS A 319 -4.75 -2.40 20.15
CA LYS A 319 -5.14 -1.51 19.05
C LYS A 319 -4.24 -1.78 17.86
N TRP A 320 -4.85 -2.04 16.69
CA TRP A 320 -4.14 -2.16 15.42
C TRP A 320 -4.15 -0.83 14.66
N MET A 321 -5.34 -0.24 14.50
CA MET A 321 -5.52 1.04 13.80
C MET A 321 -6.88 1.67 14.12
N THR A 322 -6.99 2.98 13.93
CA THR A 322 -8.29 3.68 13.89
C THR A 322 -8.45 4.46 12.58
N LEU A 323 -9.46 4.09 11.81
CA LEU A 323 -9.82 4.75 10.55
C LEU A 323 -10.78 5.91 10.84
N ASN A 324 -10.29 7.15 10.84
CA ASN A 324 -11.09 8.33 11.23
C ASN A 324 -11.76 9.07 10.05
N ASN A 325 -11.23 8.94 8.84
CA ASN A 325 -11.68 9.71 7.67
C ASN A 325 -12.54 8.87 6.72
N ILE A 326 -13.49 8.12 7.27
CA ILE A 326 -14.37 7.21 6.51
C ILE A 326 -15.64 7.90 5.99
N GLY A 327 -15.63 9.23 5.95
CA GLY A 327 -16.78 10.06 5.58
C GLY A 327 -17.97 9.96 6.54
N LEU A 328 -19.12 10.54 6.18
CA LEU A 328 -20.32 10.62 7.03
C LEU A 328 -21.47 9.73 6.53
N THR A 329 -21.59 9.52 5.22
CA THR A 329 -22.69 8.76 4.59
C THR A 329 -22.18 7.71 3.60
N GLU A 330 -20.88 7.73 3.31
CA GLU A 330 -20.20 6.81 2.43
C GLU A 330 -20.46 5.39 2.92
N PRO A 331 -21.01 4.52 2.06
CA PRO A 331 -21.44 3.19 2.47
C PRO A 331 -20.27 2.21 2.57
N ASN A 332 -19.10 2.56 2.02
CA ASN A 332 -17.97 1.66 1.90
C ASN A 332 -16.65 2.34 2.26
N TYR A 333 -15.71 1.58 2.80
CA TYR A 333 -14.33 2.00 3.01
C TYR A 333 -13.35 0.87 2.70
N THR A 334 -12.36 1.13 1.86
CA THR A 334 -11.32 0.15 1.50
C THR A 334 -10.15 0.24 2.45
N TRP A 335 -9.63 -0.91 2.88
CA TRP A 335 -8.50 -1.03 3.79
C TRP A 335 -7.50 -2.10 3.32
N ASP A 336 -6.22 -1.79 3.43
CA ASP A 336 -5.06 -2.59 2.97
C ASP A 336 -4.45 -3.46 4.08
N TRP A 337 -5.18 -3.74 5.16
CA TRP A 337 -4.76 -4.60 6.29
C TRP A 337 -3.67 -4.04 7.20
N THR A 338 -3.01 -2.95 6.81
CA THR A 338 -1.85 -2.42 7.53
C THR A 338 -2.22 -1.72 8.83
N ASN A 339 -1.25 -1.56 9.73
CA ASN A 339 -1.38 -0.71 10.92
C ASN A 339 -1.00 0.75 10.60
N GLU A 340 -0.96 1.62 11.62
CA GLU A 340 -0.57 3.04 11.46
C GLU A 340 0.86 3.24 10.91
N ASP A 341 1.75 2.24 11.04
CA ASP A 341 3.10 2.26 10.46
C ASP A 341 3.17 1.66 9.03
N GLY A 342 2.04 1.26 8.44
CA GLY A 342 2.03 0.56 7.15
C GLY A 342 2.52 -0.89 7.21
N LYS A 343 2.46 -1.56 8.37
CA LYS A 343 2.93 -2.94 8.57
C LYS A 343 1.79 -3.95 8.59
N TYR A 344 2.05 -5.12 8.00
CA TYR A 344 1.17 -6.31 8.03
C TYR A 344 1.34 -7.15 9.30
N PRO A 345 0.34 -7.98 9.65
CA PRO A 345 0.43 -8.92 10.77
C PRO A 345 1.44 -10.04 10.48
N LYS A 346 2.17 -10.46 11.53
CA LYS A 346 3.18 -11.55 11.46
C LYS A 346 2.74 -12.84 12.17
N ASP A 347 1.49 -12.88 12.59
CA ASP A 347 0.89 -13.96 13.36
C ASP A 347 -0.56 -14.18 12.89
N GLU A 348 -1.25 -15.18 13.42
CA GLU A 348 -2.62 -15.55 13.03
C GLU A 348 -3.72 -14.97 13.93
N VAL A 349 -3.41 -14.03 14.83
CA VAL A 349 -4.42 -13.39 15.66
C VAL A 349 -5.41 -12.64 14.75
N PRO A 350 -6.72 -12.92 14.82
CA PRO A 350 -7.71 -12.30 13.96
C PRO A 350 -7.85 -10.81 14.27
N TYR A 351 -8.30 -10.05 13.27
CA TYR A 351 -8.75 -8.69 13.51
C TYR A 351 -10.14 -8.69 14.14
N THR A 352 -10.37 -7.74 15.05
CA THR A 352 -11.70 -7.37 15.51
C THR A 352 -11.94 -5.91 15.12
N ALA A 353 -12.99 -5.65 14.34
CA ALA A 353 -13.33 -4.30 13.88
C ALA A 353 -14.71 -3.86 14.38
N GLN A 354 -14.85 -2.59 14.75
CA GLN A 354 -16.10 -2.01 15.22
C GLN A 354 -16.29 -0.60 14.66
N LEU A 355 -17.49 -0.29 14.17
CA LEU A 355 -17.86 1.04 13.72
C LEU A 355 -18.36 1.86 14.89
N ILE A 356 -17.80 3.06 15.07
CA ILE A 356 -18.25 4.05 16.04
C ILE A 356 -18.80 5.25 15.29
N VAL A 357 -20.07 5.60 15.56
CA VAL A 357 -20.75 6.77 15.01
C VAL A 357 -20.94 7.78 16.13
N THR A 358 -20.38 8.99 15.96
CA THR A 358 -20.51 10.10 16.91
C THR A 358 -21.50 11.12 16.36
N THR A 359 -22.53 11.46 17.14
CA THR A 359 -23.52 12.48 16.79
C THR A 359 -23.00 13.90 17.03
N LYS A 360 -23.70 14.91 16.51
CA LYS A 360 -23.43 16.34 16.76
C LYS A 360 -23.55 16.75 18.22
N SER A 361 -24.26 15.98 19.04
CA SER A 361 -24.30 16.18 20.50
C SER A 361 -23.14 15.51 21.24
N GLY A 362 -22.25 14.81 20.53
CA GLY A 362 -21.10 14.10 21.11
C GLY A 362 -21.41 12.69 21.61
N ALA A 363 -22.63 12.18 21.43
CA ALA A 363 -22.97 10.82 21.81
C ALA A 363 -22.39 9.80 20.82
N GLU A 364 -21.86 8.68 21.33
CA GLU A 364 -21.33 7.60 20.49
C GLU A 364 -22.26 6.38 20.49
N CYS A 365 -22.40 5.77 19.31
CA CYS A 365 -23.05 4.49 19.11
C CYS A 365 -22.07 3.55 18.41
N SER A 366 -21.94 2.32 18.91
CA SER A 366 -21.01 1.33 18.37
C SER A 366 -21.77 0.18 17.71
N SER A 367 -21.24 -0.35 16.61
CA SER A 367 -21.75 -1.57 15.99
C SER A 367 -21.45 -2.80 16.84
N ASP A 368 -22.04 -3.94 16.50
CA ASP A 368 -21.45 -5.20 16.96
C ASP A 368 -20.05 -5.37 16.32
N PRO A 369 -19.07 -5.94 17.05
CA PRO A 369 -17.75 -6.19 16.50
C PRO A 369 -17.82 -7.32 15.47
N ILE A 370 -17.08 -7.17 14.38
CA ILE A 370 -16.84 -8.24 13.42
C ILE A 370 -15.45 -8.82 13.59
N THR A 371 -15.31 -10.13 13.37
CA THR A 371 -14.03 -10.83 13.40
C THR A 371 -13.60 -11.17 11.98
N ILE A 372 -12.36 -10.84 11.65
CA ILE A 372 -11.77 -11.13 10.34
C ILE A 372 -10.54 -12.02 10.57
N PRO A 373 -10.57 -13.29 10.15
CA PRO A 373 -9.48 -14.22 10.38
C PRO A 373 -8.22 -13.81 9.59
N VAL A 374 -7.06 -14.19 10.15
CA VAL A 374 -5.75 -14.05 9.52
C VAL A 374 -5.13 -15.44 9.46
N LYS A 375 -4.54 -15.79 8.32
CA LYS A 375 -3.83 -17.04 8.12
C LYS A 375 -2.42 -16.75 7.60
N GLN A 376 -1.41 -17.37 8.17
CA GLN A 376 -0.04 -17.29 7.69
C GLN A 376 0.27 -18.57 6.92
N ILE A 377 0.80 -18.46 5.71
CA ILE A 377 1.17 -19.62 4.89
C ILE A 377 2.66 -19.52 4.62
N SER A 378 3.43 -20.37 5.31
CA SER A 378 4.87 -20.46 5.09
C SER A 378 5.22 -21.30 3.87
N THR A 379 6.42 -21.12 3.32
CA THR A 379 6.93 -21.96 2.23
C THR A 379 6.98 -23.45 2.60
N LEU A 380 7.21 -23.78 3.88
CA LEU A 380 7.24 -25.17 4.38
C LEU A 380 5.85 -25.83 4.36
N GLU A 381 4.80 -25.13 4.79
CA GLU A 381 3.42 -25.65 4.78
C GLU A 381 2.88 -25.84 3.36
N LYS A 382 3.40 -25.07 2.39
CA LYS A 382 3.07 -25.27 0.98
C LYS A 382 3.67 -26.54 0.42
N LYS A 383 4.91 -26.88 0.79
CA LYS A 383 5.57 -28.12 0.33
C LYS A 383 4.81 -29.38 0.73
N THR A 384 4.10 -29.34 1.86
CA THR A 384 3.32 -30.48 2.35
C THR A 384 1.90 -30.55 1.77
N SER A 385 1.38 -29.47 1.17
CA SER A 385 -0.04 -29.36 0.80
C SER A 385 -0.40 -29.62 -0.68
N VAL A 386 0.56 -29.98 -1.54
CA VAL A 386 0.34 -30.27 -2.99
C VAL A 386 -0.51 -29.18 -3.67
N VAL A 387 -0.35 -27.93 -3.24
CA VAL A 387 -1.00 -26.77 -3.85
C VAL A 387 -0.06 -26.26 -4.93
N GLY A 388 -0.58 -26.00 -6.14
CA GLY A 388 0.20 -25.37 -7.20
C GLY A 388 0.71 -24.01 -6.74
N ASP A 389 1.97 -23.94 -6.31
CA ASP A 389 2.63 -22.70 -5.91
C ASP A 389 3.55 -22.22 -7.03
N SER A 390 3.93 -20.94 -7.03
CA SER A 390 4.89 -20.39 -7.97
C SER A 390 5.95 -19.55 -7.26
N THR A 391 7.19 -19.61 -7.74
CA THR A 391 8.24 -18.66 -7.40
C THR A 391 7.87 -17.25 -7.86
N LEU A 392 8.50 -16.23 -7.25
CA LEU A 392 8.47 -14.87 -7.77
C LEU A 392 9.91 -14.36 -7.86
N GLU A 393 10.40 -14.15 -9.08
CA GLU A 393 11.76 -13.73 -9.33
C GLU A 393 11.74 -12.36 -10.00
N ARG A 394 12.47 -11.38 -9.45
CA ARG A 394 12.59 -10.05 -10.04
C ARG A 394 14.03 -9.72 -10.34
N TYR A 395 14.29 -9.42 -11.59
CA TYR A 395 15.61 -9.05 -12.08
C TYR A 395 15.58 -7.62 -12.57
N ASN A 396 16.17 -6.70 -11.81
CA ASN A 396 16.35 -5.33 -12.27
C ASN A 396 17.68 -5.25 -13.03
N LEU A 397 17.61 -4.89 -14.31
CA LEU A 397 18.80 -4.60 -15.11
C LEU A 397 19.31 -3.18 -14.82
N ILE A 398 20.50 -2.80 -15.28
CA ILE A 398 20.98 -1.42 -15.08
C ILE A 398 21.86 -0.95 -16.22
N LEU A 399 21.84 0.37 -16.47
CA LEU A 399 22.75 1.04 -17.41
C LEU A 399 22.53 0.65 -18.88
N PHE A 400 21.35 0.93 -19.39
CA PHE A 400 21.23 1.15 -20.83
C PHE A 400 21.93 2.47 -21.18
N PRO A 401 22.80 2.53 -22.20
CA PRO A 401 23.41 3.78 -22.62
C PRO A 401 22.35 4.85 -22.88
N PHE A 402 22.71 6.11 -22.69
CA PHE A 402 21.80 7.23 -22.90
C PHE A 402 21.19 7.15 -24.30
N ASN A 403 19.85 7.20 -24.35
CA ASN A 403 19.06 7.08 -25.58
C ASN A 403 19.30 5.77 -26.39
N SER A 404 19.73 4.69 -25.75
CA SER A 404 19.92 3.38 -26.40
C SER A 404 18.98 2.31 -25.84
N ALA A 405 18.57 1.40 -26.74
CA ALA A 405 17.86 0.16 -26.41
C ALA A 405 18.80 -1.05 -26.32
N GLU A 406 20.10 -0.87 -26.57
CA GLU A 406 21.10 -1.92 -26.40
C GLU A 406 21.46 -2.05 -24.92
N ALA A 407 21.34 -3.27 -24.38
CA ALA A 407 21.55 -3.52 -22.95
C ALA A 407 23.03 -3.44 -22.55
N GLY A 408 23.97 -3.60 -23.48
CA GLY A 408 25.41 -3.65 -23.20
C GLY A 408 25.86 -4.97 -22.56
N GLU A 409 27.18 -5.19 -22.49
CA GLU A 409 27.73 -6.49 -22.09
C GLU A 409 27.43 -6.86 -20.63
N THR A 410 27.37 -5.88 -19.73
CA THR A 410 27.01 -6.11 -18.32
C THR A 410 25.61 -6.71 -18.20
N ASN A 411 24.61 -6.10 -18.83
CA ASN A 411 23.25 -6.65 -18.79
C ASN A 411 23.15 -7.97 -19.55
N ASN A 412 23.85 -8.12 -20.68
CA ASN A 412 23.92 -9.40 -21.38
C ASN A 412 24.45 -10.52 -20.47
N ARG A 413 25.49 -10.24 -19.69
CA ARG A 413 26.03 -11.17 -18.70
C ARG A 413 25.05 -11.48 -17.58
N ILE A 414 24.36 -10.47 -17.04
CA ILE A 414 23.32 -10.66 -16.03
C ILE A 414 22.22 -11.58 -16.57
N MET A 415 21.74 -11.32 -17.79
CA MET A 415 20.71 -12.15 -18.41
C MET A 415 21.17 -13.60 -18.59
N ARG A 416 22.41 -13.82 -19.06
CA ARG A 416 22.99 -15.16 -19.22
C ARG A 416 23.16 -15.91 -17.90
N GLU A 417 23.72 -15.27 -16.88
CA GLU A 417 24.07 -15.93 -15.62
C GLU A 417 22.87 -16.09 -14.66
N TYR A 418 21.88 -15.20 -14.74
CA TYR A 418 20.83 -15.11 -13.71
C TYR A 418 19.41 -15.24 -14.23
N VAL A 419 19.12 -15.03 -15.52
CA VAL A 419 17.73 -14.92 -16.01
C VAL A 419 17.35 -16.03 -16.97
N TYR A 420 18.14 -16.30 -18.01
CA TYR A 420 17.74 -17.20 -19.10
C TYR A 420 17.42 -18.62 -18.62
N ASP A 421 18.25 -19.20 -17.77
CA ASP A 421 18.05 -20.57 -17.26
C ASP A 421 16.87 -20.70 -16.27
N ARG A 422 16.32 -19.56 -15.85
CA ARG A 422 15.21 -19.47 -14.88
C ARG A 422 13.86 -19.49 -15.54
N VAL A 423 13.79 -19.08 -16.81
CA VAL A 423 12.56 -19.15 -17.60
C VAL A 423 12.35 -20.60 -18.04
N LYS A 424 11.35 -21.24 -17.45
CA LYS A 424 10.94 -22.62 -17.71
C LYS A 424 9.72 -22.65 -18.65
N PRO A 425 9.40 -23.82 -19.26
CA PRO A 425 8.24 -23.94 -20.15
C PRO A 425 6.91 -23.54 -19.51
N THR A 426 6.76 -23.69 -18.20
CA THR A 426 5.55 -23.26 -17.46
C THR A 426 5.65 -21.86 -16.87
N SER A 427 6.73 -21.13 -17.10
CA SER A 427 6.92 -19.80 -16.53
C SER A 427 6.03 -18.75 -17.20
N VAL A 428 5.47 -17.88 -16.39
CA VAL A 428 4.86 -16.62 -16.80
C VAL A 428 5.87 -15.51 -16.53
N ALA A 429 6.27 -14.79 -17.57
CA ALA A 429 7.25 -13.72 -17.50
C ALA A 429 6.68 -12.39 -18.00
N GLU A 430 7.05 -11.31 -17.32
CA GLU A 430 6.74 -9.93 -17.71
C GLU A 430 8.04 -9.13 -17.76
N VAL A 431 8.21 -8.34 -18.82
CA VAL A 431 9.36 -7.45 -19.02
C VAL A 431 8.86 -6.02 -19.07
N VAL A 432 9.20 -5.22 -18.06
CA VAL A 432 8.76 -3.84 -17.93
C VAL A 432 9.95 -2.90 -18.09
N GLY A 433 9.89 -2.03 -19.10
CA GLY A 433 10.90 -0.99 -19.32
C GLY A 433 10.49 0.31 -18.62
N HIS A 434 11.44 0.94 -17.93
CA HIS A 434 11.26 2.22 -17.25
C HIS A 434 12.26 3.26 -17.78
N THR A 435 11.92 4.53 -17.63
CA THR A 435 12.82 5.67 -17.81
C THR A 435 12.73 6.61 -16.62
N ASP A 436 13.74 7.46 -16.46
CA ASP A 436 13.66 8.59 -15.55
C ASP A 436 12.91 9.78 -16.18
N VAL A 437 12.73 10.84 -15.39
CA VAL A 437 12.01 12.06 -15.80
C VAL A 437 12.78 12.97 -16.78
N VAL A 438 14.03 12.63 -17.11
CA VAL A 438 14.87 13.47 -17.97
C VAL A 438 14.55 13.17 -19.43
N GLY A 439 13.83 14.07 -20.10
CA GLY A 439 13.53 13.96 -21.53
C GLY A 439 12.12 14.45 -21.86
N LEU A 440 11.65 14.10 -23.05
CA LEU A 440 10.25 14.29 -23.44
C LEU A 440 9.48 13.01 -23.13
N PHE A 441 8.29 13.16 -22.56
CA PHE A 441 7.41 12.06 -22.17
C PHE A 441 7.20 11.00 -23.28
N ASP A 442 6.73 11.41 -24.47
CA ASP A 442 6.48 10.49 -25.60
C ASP A 442 7.73 9.74 -26.05
N HIS A 443 8.89 10.38 -25.92
CA HIS A 443 10.17 9.79 -26.26
C HIS A 443 10.58 8.74 -25.22
N ASN A 444 10.40 9.06 -23.94
CA ASN A 444 10.69 8.20 -22.79
C ASN A 444 9.83 6.94 -22.81
N LEU A 445 8.52 7.07 -23.09
CA LEU A 445 7.63 5.92 -23.27
C LEU A 445 8.13 4.98 -24.37
N LYS A 446 8.37 5.49 -25.59
CA LYS A 446 8.89 4.69 -26.72
C LYS A 446 10.27 4.08 -26.45
N LEU A 447 11.15 4.78 -25.74
CA LEU A 447 12.46 4.26 -25.37
C LEU A 447 12.33 3.08 -24.40
N SER A 448 11.48 3.22 -23.39
CA SER A 448 11.21 2.18 -22.40
C SER A 448 10.62 0.91 -23.05
N GLU A 449 9.69 1.06 -24.00
CA GLU A 449 9.11 -0.04 -24.78
C GLU A 449 10.18 -0.78 -25.59
N ARG A 450 11.05 -0.05 -26.31
CA ARG A 450 12.13 -0.66 -27.09
C ARG A 450 13.12 -1.41 -26.22
N ARG A 451 13.46 -0.90 -25.03
CA ARG A 451 14.35 -1.59 -24.07
C ARG A 451 13.72 -2.89 -23.57
N ALA A 452 12.44 -2.84 -23.20
CA ALA A 452 11.69 -4.03 -22.79
C ALA A 452 11.64 -5.08 -23.91
N GLU A 453 11.43 -4.64 -25.15
CA GLU A 453 11.39 -5.54 -26.30
C GLU A 453 12.76 -6.19 -26.58
N THR A 454 13.87 -5.45 -26.49
CA THR A 454 15.22 -6.03 -26.61
C THR A 454 15.44 -7.18 -25.62
N VAL A 455 15.06 -6.98 -24.35
CA VAL A 455 15.20 -7.99 -23.30
C VAL A 455 14.29 -9.18 -23.55
N ARG A 456 13.04 -8.94 -23.96
CA ARG A 456 12.09 -9.99 -24.36
C ARG A 456 12.64 -10.85 -25.49
N GLN A 457 13.19 -10.25 -26.54
CA GLN A 457 13.78 -10.99 -27.66
C GLN A 457 14.98 -11.83 -27.22
N GLY A 458 15.80 -11.33 -26.29
CA GLY A 458 16.87 -12.09 -25.64
C GLY A 458 16.34 -13.36 -24.96
N ILE A 459 15.26 -13.24 -24.17
CA ILE A 459 14.60 -14.37 -23.49
C ILE A 459 14.04 -15.38 -24.51
N ILE A 460 13.34 -14.92 -25.55
CA ILE A 460 12.78 -15.79 -26.61
C ILE A 460 13.89 -16.62 -27.25
N LYS A 461 14.99 -15.96 -27.64
CA LYS A 461 16.12 -16.62 -28.30
C LYS A 461 16.80 -17.64 -27.38
N ALA A 462 17.06 -17.27 -26.13
CA ALA A 462 17.78 -18.12 -25.18
C ALA A 462 16.95 -19.36 -24.75
N THR A 463 15.64 -19.20 -24.60
CA THR A 463 14.73 -20.29 -24.18
C THR A 463 14.28 -21.18 -25.35
N GLY A 464 14.49 -20.72 -26.60
CA GLY A 464 13.94 -21.34 -27.80
C GLY A 464 12.42 -21.21 -27.88
N GLY A 465 11.85 -20.14 -27.33
CA GLY A 465 10.40 -19.90 -27.28
C GLY A 465 9.65 -20.76 -26.27
N ARG A 466 10.34 -21.38 -25.29
CA ARG A 466 9.73 -22.26 -24.29
C ARG A 466 9.40 -21.49 -23.00
N TYR A 467 8.17 -21.02 -22.91
CA TYR A 467 7.57 -20.37 -21.74
C TYR A 467 6.03 -20.44 -21.86
N ALA A 468 5.31 -20.26 -20.75
CA ALA A 468 3.85 -20.26 -20.79
C ALA A 468 3.31 -18.93 -21.30
N THR A 469 3.91 -17.82 -20.84
CA THR A 469 3.56 -16.46 -21.29
C THR A 469 4.77 -15.56 -21.14
N LEU A 470 4.99 -14.65 -22.11
CA LEU A 470 6.05 -13.65 -22.08
C LEU A 470 5.54 -12.33 -22.66
N ASN A 471 5.24 -11.38 -21.77
CA ASN A 471 4.75 -10.06 -22.14
C ASN A 471 5.86 -9.00 -21.97
N SER A 472 5.85 -7.96 -22.79
CA SER A 472 6.69 -6.78 -22.63
C SER A 472 5.84 -5.51 -22.67
N LYS A 473 6.21 -4.51 -21.88
CA LYS A 473 5.63 -3.16 -21.96
C LYS A 473 6.66 -2.12 -21.54
N GLY A 474 6.52 -0.91 -22.05
CA GLY A 474 7.22 0.27 -21.55
C GLY A 474 6.25 1.17 -20.81
N VAL A 475 6.68 1.71 -19.66
CA VAL A 475 5.86 2.63 -18.84
C VAL A 475 6.42 4.05 -18.83
N GLY A 476 7.53 4.30 -19.53
CA GLY A 476 8.19 5.59 -19.53
C GLY A 476 8.53 6.04 -18.11
N GLU A 477 8.17 7.28 -17.79
CA GLU A 477 8.37 7.92 -16.48
C GLU A 477 7.11 7.92 -15.58
N ASP A 478 5.98 7.36 -16.05
CA ASP A 478 4.69 7.37 -15.34
C ASP A 478 4.64 6.44 -14.13
N ASP A 479 5.45 5.39 -14.13
CA ASP A 479 5.54 4.40 -13.05
C ASP A 479 7.00 4.27 -12.58
N PRO A 480 7.51 5.29 -11.86
CA PRO A 480 8.89 5.32 -11.42
C PRO A 480 9.09 4.34 -10.24
N LEU A 481 10.07 3.45 -10.37
CA LEU A 481 10.44 2.53 -9.30
C LEU A 481 11.09 3.24 -8.10
N TYR A 482 11.70 4.39 -8.34
CA TYR A 482 12.41 5.20 -7.35
C TYR A 482 12.15 6.70 -7.56
N THR A 483 12.36 7.52 -6.54
CA THR A 483 12.28 8.98 -6.71
C THR A 483 13.28 9.48 -7.77
N ASN A 484 12.84 10.42 -8.61
CA ASN A 484 13.70 11.10 -9.59
C ASN A 484 14.46 12.30 -9.01
N ASP A 485 14.26 12.63 -7.72
CA ASP A 485 14.90 13.79 -7.07
C ASP A 485 16.41 13.63 -6.94
N LEU A 486 16.88 12.39 -6.80
CA LEU A 486 18.29 12.06 -6.63
C LEU A 486 18.87 11.40 -7.89
N PRO A 487 20.15 11.68 -8.23
CA PRO A 487 20.82 11.06 -9.37
C PRO A 487 20.73 9.54 -9.38
N GLU A 488 21.01 8.89 -8.25
CA GLU A 488 20.94 7.43 -8.13
C GLU A 488 19.55 6.88 -8.45
N GLY A 489 18.48 7.52 -7.99
CA GLY A 489 17.10 7.11 -8.29
C GLY A 489 16.81 7.19 -9.78
N ARG A 490 17.26 8.26 -10.46
CA ARG A 490 17.17 8.38 -11.93
C ARG A 490 17.93 7.27 -12.65
N PHE A 491 19.15 6.96 -12.21
CA PHE A 491 19.93 5.85 -12.78
C PHE A 491 19.21 4.51 -12.63
N TYR A 492 18.59 4.25 -11.47
CA TYR A 492 17.83 3.03 -11.25
C TYR A 492 16.45 3.02 -11.92
N ASN A 493 15.87 4.17 -12.28
CA ASN A 493 14.68 4.25 -13.14
C ASN A 493 14.99 4.00 -14.62
N ARG A 494 16.24 4.19 -15.07
CA ARG A 494 16.70 3.81 -16.42
C ARG A 494 16.97 2.30 -16.51
N THR A 495 15.96 1.49 -16.23
CA THR A 495 16.05 0.03 -16.07
C THR A 495 15.04 -0.72 -16.93
N VAL A 496 15.26 -2.03 -17.05
CA VAL A 496 14.25 -3.01 -17.43
C VAL A 496 14.14 -4.01 -16.29
N GLN A 497 12.93 -4.20 -15.80
CA GLN A 497 12.60 -5.22 -14.81
C GLN A 497 12.07 -6.47 -15.53
N VAL A 498 12.62 -7.62 -15.20
CA VAL A 498 12.09 -8.92 -15.62
C VAL A 498 11.49 -9.60 -14.41
N VAL A 499 10.18 -9.87 -14.45
CA VAL A 499 9.45 -10.59 -13.42
C VAL A 499 9.13 -11.99 -13.94
N ILE A 500 9.54 -13.04 -13.24
CA ILE A 500 9.30 -14.43 -13.61
C ILE A 500 8.51 -15.11 -12.49
N ARG A 501 7.43 -15.79 -12.86
CA ARG A 501 6.67 -16.68 -11.99
C ARG A 501 6.74 -18.10 -12.54
N THR A 502 7.28 -19.04 -11.76
CA THR A 502 7.44 -20.43 -12.19
C THR A 502 6.82 -21.37 -11.16
N PRO A 503 5.95 -22.32 -11.55
CA PRO A 503 5.45 -23.34 -10.65
C PRO A 503 6.56 -24.05 -9.85
N VAL A 504 6.40 -24.14 -8.53
CA VAL A 504 7.41 -24.72 -7.61
C VAL A 504 7.72 -26.18 -7.95
N SER A 505 6.76 -26.93 -8.48
CA SER A 505 6.92 -28.33 -8.91
C SER A 505 7.91 -28.55 -10.06
N GLU A 506 8.17 -27.51 -10.88
CA GLU A 506 9.21 -27.53 -11.90
C GLU A 506 10.52 -26.90 -11.43
N TYR A 507 10.47 -26.10 -10.36
CA TYR A 507 11.62 -25.38 -9.85
C TYR A 507 12.63 -26.29 -9.11
N GLU A 508 12.12 -27.31 -8.41
CA GLU A 508 12.96 -28.26 -7.64
C GLU A 508 13.54 -29.40 -8.48
N LYS A 509 13.23 -29.47 -9.79
CA LYS A 509 13.81 -30.42 -10.76
C LYS A 509 14.99 -29.78 -11.48
#